data_AF-A0A6I4JTL6-F1
#
_entry.id   AF-A0A6I4JTL6-F1
#
_cell.length_a   1.000
_cell.length_b   1.000
_cell.length_c   1.000
_cell.angle_alpha   90.00
_cell.angle_beta   90.00
_cell.angle_gamma   90.00
#
_symmetry.space_group_name_H-M   'P 1'
#
loop_
_entity.id
_entity.type
_entity.pdbx_description
1 polymer ?
#
loop_
_entity_poly.entity_id
_entity_poly.type
_entity_poly.pdbx_seq_one_letter_code
_entity_poly.pdbx_strand_id
1 'polypeptide(L)'
;MKMPKRLIASLGVLMLSATPLLHASADQRDDHDHGGPQQGQYDNHGNNNHGDDHRGPQDNHRGGPPPRDFGPVRQSIHDNHGYFVRGAPPPPGIHLVRGRPLPHGYYGERLDNRALSHLPYYQGYEWRRAGGDIVLIAVGTGIVYEILEGVL
;
A
#
# COMPACT_ATOMS: atom_id res chain seq x y z
N MET A 1 26.97 43.47 -23.52
CA MET A 1 27.68 42.16 -23.45
C MET A 1 26.71 41.15 -22.84
N LYS A 2 26.10 40.18 -23.55
CA LYS A 2 26.63 38.89 -24.09
C LYS A 2 27.34 38.10 -22.97
N MET A 3 26.91 36.89 -22.55
CA MET A 3 26.51 35.71 -23.36
C MET A 3 25.53 34.77 -22.61
N PRO A 4 24.65 34.02 -23.31
CA PRO A 4 23.98 32.82 -22.81
C PRO A 4 24.77 31.53 -23.14
N LYS A 5 24.76 30.54 -22.24
CA LYS A 5 25.34 29.20 -22.47
C LYS A 5 24.26 28.21 -22.95
N ARG A 6 24.64 27.44 -23.98
CA ARG A 6 23.79 26.55 -24.79
C ARG A 6 23.81 25.11 -24.26
N LEU A 7 22.72 24.41 -24.59
CA LEU A 7 22.41 22.97 -24.58
C LEU A 7 23.58 21.97 -24.70
N ILE A 8 23.43 20.82 -24.02
CA ILE A 8 23.85 19.51 -24.55
C ILE A 8 22.70 18.51 -24.33
N ALA A 9 22.22 17.97 -25.44
CA ALA A 9 21.34 16.82 -25.53
C ALA A 9 22.19 15.55 -25.57
N SER A 10 21.70 14.44 -25.00
CA SER A 10 22.09 13.11 -25.47
C SER A 10 20.94 12.14 -25.30
N LEU A 11 20.44 11.73 -26.46
CA LEU A 11 19.43 10.75 -26.77
C LEU A 11 19.98 9.35 -26.46
N GLY A 12 19.22 8.53 -25.73
CA GLY A 12 19.52 7.11 -25.53
C GLY A 12 18.30 6.26 -25.87
N VAL A 13 18.19 5.84 -27.14
CA VAL A 13 17.23 4.83 -27.62
C VAL A 13 18.03 3.72 -28.28
N LEU A 14 17.91 2.48 -27.81
CA LEU A 14 18.19 1.24 -28.54
C LEU A 14 17.86 0.04 -27.62
N MET A 15 17.27 -1.10 -28.01
CA MET A 15 16.39 -1.59 -29.08
C MET A 15 15.83 -2.91 -28.54
N LEU A 16 14.67 -3.31 -29.07
CA LEU A 16 13.98 -4.59 -28.88
C LEU A 16 14.88 -5.83 -29.12
N SER A 17 14.64 -6.89 -28.36
CA SER A 17 14.76 -8.27 -28.85
C SER A 17 13.57 -9.09 -28.36
N ALA A 18 12.67 -9.42 -29.27
CA ALA A 18 11.59 -10.37 -29.06
C ALA A 18 11.97 -11.73 -29.64
N THR A 19 11.28 -12.77 -29.13
CA THR A 19 11.00 -14.10 -29.73
C THR A 19 12.10 -15.18 -29.75
N PRO A 20 11.76 -16.48 -29.87
CA PRO A 20 10.57 -17.23 -29.38
C PRO A 20 10.90 -18.68 -28.85
N LEU A 21 9.82 -19.41 -28.50
CA LEU A 21 9.59 -20.86 -28.61
C LEU A 21 9.64 -21.76 -27.35
N LEU A 22 8.44 -22.30 -27.10
CA LEU A 22 8.11 -23.55 -26.43
C LEU A 22 9.03 -24.71 -26.87
N HIS A 23 9.49 -25.48 -25.91
CA HIS A 23 9.82 -26.89 -26.09
C HIS A 23 9.09 -27.68 -25.00
N ALA A 24 8.11 -28.46 -25.44
CA ALA A 24 7.64 -29.63 -24.73
C ALA A 24 8.58 -30.79 -25.08
N SER A 25 9.08 -31.50 -24.08
CA SER A 25 9.61 -32.84 -24.26
C SER A 25 9.28 -33.67 -23.03
N ALA A 26 8.76 -34.85 -23.33
CA ALA A 26 8.12 -35.79 -22.46
C ALA A 26 9.10 -36.59 -21.58
N ASP A 27 8.50 -37.13 -20.52
CA ASP A 27 8.69 -38.49 -19.98
C ASP A 27 10.13 -38.98 -19.76
N GLN A 28 10.52 -39.07 -18.49
CA GLN A 28 11.41 -40.12 -18.02
C GLN A 28 10.80 -40.72 -16.75
N ARG A 29 10.21 -41.89 -16.98
CA ARG A 29 9.89 -42.93 -16.01
C ARG A 29 11.16 -43.33 -15.29
N ASP A 30 11.09 -43.44 -13.98
CA ASP A 30 11.88 -44.41 -13.26
C ASP A 30 11.03 -44.98 -12.11
N ASP A 31 10.80 -46.27 -12.26
CA ASP A 31 10.02 -47.16 -11.43
C ASP A 31 10.69 -47.35 -10.06
N HIS A 32 9.91 -47.27 -8.98
CA HIS A 32 10.19 -47.98 -7.73
C HIS A 32 8.89 -48.52 -7.14
N ASP A 33 8.63 -49.76 -7.50
CA ASP A 33 7.55 -50.63 -7.06
C ASP A 33 7.93 -51.28 -5.72
N HIS A 34 7.15 -51.07 -4.65
CA HIS A 34 7.08 -51.95 -3.47
C HIS A 34 5.63 -51.94 -2.96
N GLY A 35 4.86 -52.98 -3.28
CA GLY A 35 3.48 -53.17 -2.85
C GLY A 35 3.31 -53.73 -1.43
N GLY A 36 2.14 -53.45 -0.84
CA GLY A 36 1.61 -54.10 0.37
C GLY A 36 0.21 -53.55 0.73
N PRO A 37 -0.83 -54.39 1.00
CA PRO A 37 -2.22 -53.93 1.14
C PRO A 37 -2.77 -53.90 2.58
N GLN A 38 -3.93 -53.22 2.72
CA GLN A 38 -5.00 -53.35 3.72
C GLN A 38 -4.96 -52.60 5.08
N GLN A 39 -5.95 -51.70 5.21
CA GLN A 39 -6.90 -51.45 6.32
C GLN A 39 -6.54 -51.84 7.77
N GLY A 40 -6.70 -50.88 8.69
CA GLY A 40 -7.06 -51.17 10.09
C GLY A 40 -6.69 -50.09 11.12
N GLN A 41 -7.71 -49.65 11.86
CA GLN A 41 -7.68 -49.25 13.28
C GLN A 41 -7.38 -47.80 13.72
N TYR A 42 -8.39 -47.31 14.42
CA TYR A 42 -8.55 -46.17 15.34
C TYR A 42 -7.67 -46.26 16.60
N ASP A 43 -7.11 -45.13 17.06
CA ASP A 43 -7.41 -44.47 18.35
C ASP A 43 -6.30 -43.49 18.82
N ASN A 44 -6.73 -42.23 18.99
CA ASN A 44 -6.49 -41.33 20.12
C ASN A 44 -5.05 -41.01 20.62
N HIS A 45 -4.65 -39.74 20.50
CA HIS A 45 -4.23 -38.91 21.65
C HIS A 45 -3.96 -37.44 21.25
N GLY A 46 -4.52 -36.51 22.02
CA GLY A 46 -3.81 -35.29 22.39
C GLY A 46 -4.20 -33.97 21.72
N ASN A 47 -5.37 -33.47 22.09
CA ASN A 47 -5.73 -32.04 22.21
C ASN A 47 -4.53 -31.08 22.32
N ASN A 48 -4.49 -30.05 21.46
CA ASN A 48 -4.12 -28.70 21.87
C ASN A 48 -4.80 -27.68 20.95
N ASN A 49 -5.96 -27.25 21.43
CA ASN A 49 -6.69 -26.05 21.09
C ASN A 49 -5.82 -24.80 21.36
N HIS A 50 -5.38 -24.08 20.33
CA HIS A 50 -4.92 -22.67 20.34
C HIS A 50 -5.07 -22.20 18.88
N GLY A 51 -6.12 -21.48 18.51
CA GLY A 51 -6.43 -20.14 18.97
C GLY A 51 -6.46 -19.30 17.69
N ASP A 52 -7.66 -18.89 17.28
CA ASP A 52 -7.91 -18.00 16.16
C ASP A 52 -7.23 -16.64 16.37
N ASP A 53 -5.94 -16.57 16.06
CA ASP A 53 -5.25 -15.30 15.90
C ASP A 53 -5.35 -14.89 14.43
N HIS A 54 -6.51 -14.34 14.05
CA HIS A 54 -6.61 -13.40 12.92
C HIS A 54 -5.89 -12.08 13.28
N ARG A 55 -4.62 -12.16 13.72
CA ARG A 55 -3.70 -11.04 13.64
C ARG A 55 -3.35 -10.88 12.18
N GLY A 56 -4.18 -10.09 11.49
CA GLY A 56 -3.81 -9.49 10.21
C GLY A 56 -2.39 -8.95 10.31
N PRO A 57 -1.59 -9.09 9.24
CA PRO A 57 -0.15 -9.03 9.35
C PRO A 57 0.26 -7.74 10.05
N GLN A 58 0.91 -7.91 11.20
CA GLN A 58 1.64 -6.87 11.89
C GLN A 58 2.93 -6.61 11.10
N ASP A 59 2.76 -6.28 9.83
CA ASP A 59 3.85 -5.88 8.97
C ASP A 59 4.20 -4.46 9.37
N ASN A 60 5.22 -4.40 10.21
CA ASN A 60 6.11 -3.27 10.40
C ASN A 60 6.73 -2.84 9.05
N HIS A 61 5.92 -2.37 8.10
CA HIS A 61 6.39 -1.82 6.84
C HIS A 61 7.06 -0.49 7.12
N ARG A 62 8.35 -0.56 7.47
CA ARG A 62 9.30 0.55 7.35
C ARG A 62 9.32 0.98 5.87
N GLY A 63 8.39 1.85 5.49
CA GLY A 63 8.43 2.60 4.24
C GLY A 63 7.99 1.86 2.96
N GLY A 64 7.17 0.81 3.06
CA GLY A 64 6.58 0.18 1.87
C GLY A 64 5.67 1.13 1.06
N PRO A 65 5.38 0.81 -0.22
CA PRO A 65 4.41 1.58 -1.00
C PRO A 65 3.01 1.50 -0.35
N PRO A 66 2.15 2.52 -0.52
CA PRO A 66 0.79 2.45 -0.01
C PRO A 66 0.01 1.26 -0.61
N PRO A 67 -0.87 0.61 0.18
CA PRO A 67 -1.66 -0.52 -0.28
C PRO A 67 -2.72 -0.07 -1.31
N ARG A 68 -3.40 -1.06 -1.90
CA ARG A 68 -4.59 -0.81 -2.73
C ARG A 68 -5.86 -0.66 -1.89
N ASP A 69 -5.91 -1.36 -0.76
CA ASP A 69 -7.02 -1.31 0.20
C ASP A 69 -6.61 -0.57 1.46
N PHE A 70 -7.44 0.40 1.86
CA PHE A 70 -7.26 1.22 3.05
C PHE A 70 -8.27 0.88 4.16
N GLY A 71 -9.05 -0.19 4.03
CA GLY A 71 -9.94 -0.70 5.08
C GLY A 71 -9.27 -0.78 6.46
N PRO A 72 -8.07 -1.38 6.59
CA PRO A 72 -7.35 -1.44 7.87
C PRO A 72 -6.99 -0.05 8.44
N VAL A 73 -6.71 0.93 7.57
CA VAL A 73 -6.41 2.30 8.00
C VAL A 73 -7.68 2.99 8.52
N ARG A 74 -8.81 2.80 7.83
CA ARG A 74 -10.11 3.31 8.29
C ARG A 74 -10.48 2.73 9.65
N GLN A 75 -10.26 1.43 9.83
CA GLN A 75 -10.50 0.76 11.12
C GLN A 75 -9.60 1.34 12.21
N SER A 76 -8.31 1.53 11.95
CA SER A 76 -7.39 2.15 12.92
C SER A 76 -7.86 3.56 13.34
N ILE A 77 -8.34 4.38 12.39
CA ILE A 77 -8.88 5.72 12.71
C ILE A 77 -10.13 5.61 13.59
N HIS A 78 -11.03 4.68 13.27
CA HIS A 78 -12.25 4.44 14.04
C HIS A 78 -11.95 4.00 15.49
N ASP A 79 -11.08 3.02 15.66
CA ASP A 79 -10.70 2.47 16.96
C ASP A 79 -9.98 3.52 17.83
N ASN A 80 -9.27 4.45 17.19
CA ASN A 80 -8.45 5.48 17.85
C ASN A 80 -9.04 6.90 17.70
N HIS A 81 -10.34 7.03 17.44
CA HIS A 81 -10.99 8.30 17.09
C HIS A 81 -10.74 9.45 18.09
N GLY A 82 -10.50 9.15 19.36
CA GLY A 82 -10.16 10.15 20.39
C GLY A 82 -8.87 10.94 20.11
N TYR A 83 -7.97 10.42 19.26
CA TYR A 83 -6.76 11.12 18.82
C TYR A 83 -6.96 11.89 17.52
N PHE A 84 -8.07 11.65 16.82
CA PHE A 84 -8.37 12.21 15.51
C PHE A 84 -9.40 13.32 15.62
N VAL A 85 -8.93 14.57 15.60
CA VAL A 85 -9.82 15.74 15.65
C VAL A 85 -10.14 16.19 14.24
N ARG A 86 -11.38 16.62 13.99
CA ARG A 86 -11.78 17.25 12.73
C ARG A 86 -11.04 18.57 12.49
N GLY A 87 -10.73 18.86 11.24
CA GLY A 87 -10.06 20.09 10.80
C GLY A 87 -11.02 21.11 10.21
N ALA A 88 -10.48 22.23 9.77
CA ALA A 88 -11.16 23.14 8.88
C ALA A 88 -11.43 22.43 7.53
N PRO A 89 -12.66 22.50 6.99
CA PRO A 89 -12.93 21.99 5.66
C PRO A 89 -12.11 22.76 4.61
N PRO A 90 -11.87 22.16 3.43
CA PRO A 90 -11.32 22.90 2.30
C PRO A 90 -12.10 24.19 2.03
N PRO A 91 -11.44 25.28 1.61
CA PRO A 91 -12.13 26.51 1.24
C PRO A 91 -13.18 26.27 0.13
N PRO A 92 -14.19 27.15 0.00
CA PRO A 92 -15.16 27.06 -1.08
C PRO A 92 -14.48 26.97 -2.46
N GLY A 93 -14.91 26.02 -3.29
CA GLY A 93 -14.35 25.78 -4.63
C GLY A 93 -13.08 24.93 -4.66
N ILE A 94 -12.53 24.54 -3.50
CA ILE A 94 -11.41 23.60 -3.41
C ILE A 94 -11.95 22.19 -3.23
N HIS A 95 -11.62 21.33 -4.19
CA HIS A 95 -11.97 19.91 -4.15
C HIS A 95 -10.72 19.06 -4.29
N LEU A 96 -10.57 18.09 -3.39
CA LEU A 96 -9.53 17.08 -3.47
C LEU A 96 -10.01 15.94 -4.35
N VAL A 97 -9.16 15.51 -5.28
CA VAL A 97 -9.48 14.44 -6.20
C VAL A 97 -8.32 13.47 -6.25
N ARG A 98 -8.61 12.18 -6.07
CA ARG A 98 -7.62 11.11 -6.16
C ARG A 98 -6.89 11.15 -7.52
N GLY A 99 -5.59 10.93 -7.49
CA GLY A 99 -4.70 10.93 -8.66
C GLY A 99 -4.38 12.32 -9.20
N ARG A 100 -4.90 13.39 -8.59
CA ARG A 100 -4.63 14.78 -9.01
C ARG A 100 -3.69 15.45 -8.00
N PRO A 101 -2.84 16.39 -8.43
CA PRO A 101 -2.13 17.27 -7.51
C PRO A 101 -3.10 18.05 -6.63
N LEU A 102 -2.69 18.36 -5.40
CA LEU A 102 -3.40 19.29 -4.54
C LEU A 102 -3.65 20.61 -5.28
N PRO A 103 -4.83 21.23 -5.09
CA PRO A 103 -5.10 22.57 -5.62
C PRO A 103 -4.06 23.58 -5.14
N HIS A 104 -3.64 24.48 -6.04
CA HIS A 104 -2.63 25.47 -5.71
C HIS A 104 -3.06 26.33 -4.51
N GLY A 105 -2.18 26.48 -3.52
CA GLY A 105 -2.44 27.24 -2.31
C GLY A 105 -3.18 26.46 -1.21
N TYR A 106 -3.61 25.22 -1.48
CA TYR A 106 -4.18 24.33 -0.48
C TYR A 106 -3.27 23.14 -0.21
N TYR A 107 -2.96 22.92 1.07
CA TYR A 107 -2.07 21.84 1.48
C TYR A 107 -2.71 20.85 2.45
N GLY A 108 -3.95 21.10 2.89
CA GLY A 108 -4.52 20.40 4.06
C GLY A 108 -3.78 20.72 5.36
N GLU A 109 -4.34 20.25 6.47
CA GLU A 109 -3.77 20.39 7.80
C GLU A 109 -2.92 19.17 8.16
N ARG A 110 -1.87 19.41 8.96
CA ARG A 110 -1.04 18.31 9.48
C ARG A 110 -1.77 17.61 10.62
N LEU A 111 -1.64 16.28 10.67
CA LEU A 111 -2.02 15.50 11.84
C LEU A 111 -0.98 15.68 12.95
N ASP A 112 -1.42 15.63 14.20
CA ASP A 112 -0.51 15.62 15.34
C ASP A 112 0.18 14.25 15.48
N ASN A 113 1.29 14.22 16.21
CA ASN A 113 2.10 13.01 16.33
C ASN A 113 1.34 11.85 16.98
N ARG A 114 0.33 12.13 17.83
CA ARG A 114 -0.50 11.10 18.46
C ARG A 114 -1.36 10.42 17.41
N ALA A 115 -2.12 11.16 16.62
CA ALA A 115 -2.88 10.59 15.49
C ALA A 115 -1.98 9.84 14.50
N LEU A 116 -0.83 10.43 14.12
CA LEU A 116 0.12 9.81 13.19
C LEU A 116 0.68 8.48 13.70
N SER A 117 0.83 8.30 15.02
CA SER A 117 1.34 7.05 15.59
C SER A 117 0.41 5.84 15.39
N HIS A 118 -0.86 6.09 15.06
CA HIS A 118 -1.86 5.06 14.74
C HIS A 118 -2.01 4.81 13.23
N LEU A 119 -1.28 5.56 12.39
CA LEU A 119 -1.33 5.41 10.94
C LEU A 119 -0.04 4.75 10.42
N PRO A 120 -0.14 3.91 9.38
CA PRO A 120 1.05 3.35 8.75
C PRO A 120 1.88 4.44 8.07
N TYR A 121 3.21 4.28 8.10
CA TYR A 121 4.14 5.14 7.38
C TYR A 121 4.45 4.57 6.00
N TYR A 122 4.24 5.37 4.95
CA TYR A 122 4.63 5.04 3.59
C TYR A 122 5.73 6.00 3.12
N GLN A 123 6.84 5.46 2.62
CA GLN A 123 7.97 6.29 2.21
C GLN A 123 7.57 7.19 1.04
N GLY A 124 7.85 8.49 1.16
CA GLY A 124 7.50 9.47 0.13
C GLY A 124 6.03 9.87 0.13
N TYR A 125 5.26 9.52 1.16
CA TYR A 125 3.90 10.00 1.35
C TYR A 125 3.73 10.64 2.72
N GLU A 126 2.71 11.49 2.85
CA GLU A 126 2.32 12.09 4.11
C GLU A 126 0.80 12.03 4.31
N TRP A 127 0.39 11.81 5.56
CA TRP A 127 -1.00 11.90 5.98
C TRP A 127 -1.35 13.33 6.36
N ARG A 128 -2.48 13.80 5.85
CA ARG A 128 -3.04 15.11 6.18
C ARG A 128 -4.53 15.02 6.43
N ARG A 129 -5.05 16.07 7.03
CA ARG A 129 -6.46 16.26 7.33
C ARG A 129 -7.05 17.34 6.43
N ALA A 130 -8.27 17.10 5.95
CA ALA A 130 -9.05 18.06 5.19
C ALA A 130 -10.50 18.03 5.68
N GLY A 131 -10.87 18.94 6.59
CA GLY A 131 -12.18 18.88 7.23
C GLY A 131 -12.39 17.57 8.00
N GLY A 132 -13.39 16.80 7.58
CA GLY A 132 -13.74 15.48 8.12
C GLY A 132 -12.98 14.30 7.48
N ASP A 133 -12.07 14.59 6.54
CA ASP A 133 -11.39 13.57 5.75
C ASP A 133 -9.92 13.44 6.14
N ILE A 134 -9.37 12.24 5.95
CA ILE A 134 -7.93 11.98 6.02
C ILE A 134 -7.41 11.67 4.61
N VAL A 135 -6.32 12.30 4.24
CA VAL A 135 -5.80 12.30 2.87
C VAL A 135 -4.36 11.84 2.88
N LEU A 136 -4.03 10.88 2.01
CA LEU A 136 -2.65 10.46 1.77
C LEU A 136 -2.12 11.19 0.54
N ILE A 137 -0.97 11.86 0.67
CA ILE A 137 -0.42 12.72 -0.38
C ILE A 137 1.01 12.29 -0.69
N ALA A 138 1.37 12.18 -1.96
CA ALA A 138 2.74 11.95 -2.40
C ALA A 138 3.60 13.21 -2.21
N VAL A 139 4.68 13.09 -1.46
CA VAL A 139 5.63 14.16 -1.19
C VAL A 139 6.36 14.54 -2.48
N GLY A 140 6.55 15.84 -2.70
CA GLY A 140 7.25 16.39 -3.88
C GLY A 140 6.34 16.65 -5.07
N THR A 141 5.38 15.76 -5.37
CA THR A 141 4.40 15.98 -6.46
C THR A 141 3.09 16.58 -5.98
N GLY A 142 2.76 16.40 -4.69
CA GLY A 142 1.47 16.80 -4.13
C GLY A 142 0.29 15.99 -4.67
N ILE A 143 0.52 14.85 -5.32
CA ILE A 143 -0.57 14.01 -5.84
C ILE A 143 -1.32 13.39 -4.67
N VAL A 144 -2.64 13.58 -4.66
CA VAL A 144 -3.55 12.93 -3.73
C VAL A 144 -3.63 11.45 -4.09
N TYR A 145 -3.10 10.57 -3.24
CA TYR A 145 -3.10 9.14 -3.47
C TYR A 145 -4.42 8.48 -3.03
N GLU A 146 -4.93 8.87 -1.86
CA GLU A 146 -6.14 8.30 -1.26
C GLU A 146 -6.87 9.36 -0.45
N ILE A 147 -8.20 9.29 -0.42
CA ILE A 147 -9.07 10.14 0.39
C ILE A 147 -9.95 9.22 1.23
N LEU A 148 -9.67 9.19 2.52
CA LEU A 148 -10.52 8.54 3.51
C LEU A 148 -11.64 9.51 3.89
N GLU A 149 -12.67 9.52 3.05
CA GLU A 149 -13.84 10.38 3.22
C GLU A 149 -14.60 10.06 4.50
N GLY A 150 -14.94 11.10 5.27
CA GLY A 150 -15.84 11.07 6.42
C GLY A 150 -15.38 10.23 7.61
N VAL A 151 -14.06 10.06 7.79
CA VAL A 151 -13.51 9.22 8.87
C VAL A 151 -13.28 9.95 10.20
N LEU A 152 -13.47 11.29 10.24
CA LEU A 152 -13.30 12.15 11.43
C LEU A 152 -14.61 12.80 11.90
#